data_AF-A0A396S561-F1
#
_entry.id   AF-A0A396S561-F1
#
_cell.length_a   1.000
_cell.length_b   1.000
_cell.length_c   1.000
_cell.angle_alpha   90.00
_cell.angle_beta   90.00
_cell.angle_gamma   90.00
#
_symmetry.space_group_name_H-M   'P 1'
#
loop_
_entity.id
_entity.type
_entity.pdbx_description
1 polymer ?
#
loop_
_entity_poly.entity_id
_entity_poly.type
_entity_poly.pdbx_seq_one_letter_code
_entity_poly.pdbx_strand_id
1 'polypeptide(L)'
;MAGIAIGWLALPLWRDGLMTWHQQRYGLLVEQCDSAMRDHLQAKLQAANAPSRETGMALYAGEVGLIVCQDYDLYQKRLLQWGLSENELAQMRLKAIEARADDLDEVVATHEIRF
;
A
#
# COMPACT_ATOMS: atom_id res chain seq x y z
N MET A 1 -19.34 7.77 -35.40
CA MET A 1 -17.98 7.18 -35.50
C MET A 1 -16.93 7.97 -34.74
N ALA A 2 -16.78 9.29 -34.96
CA ALA A 2 -15.77 10.10 -34.28
C ALA A 2 -15.87 10.12 -32.73
N GLY A 3 -17.08 10.24 -32.16
CA GLY A 3 -17.26 10.24 -30.70
C GLY A 3 -16.92 8.91 -30.01
N ILE A 4 -17.07 7.77 -30.71
CA ILE A 4 -16.71 6.44 -30.20
C ILE A 4 -15.19 6.28 -30.17
N ALA A 5 -14.50 6.74 -31.22
CA ALA A 5 -13.04 6.70 -31.29
C ALA A 5 -12.39 7.60 -30.21
N ILE A 6 -12.99 8.77 -29.94
CA ILE A 6 -12.52 9.68 -28.88
C ILE A 6 -12.68 9.03 -27.49
N GLY A 7 -13.81 8.40 -27.19
CA GLY A 7 -14.01 7.70 -25.92
C GLY A 7 -13.04 6.53 -25.70
N TRP A 8 -12.75 5.77 -26.77
CA TRP A 8 -11.83 4.63 -26.72
C TRP A 8 -10.38 5.00 -26.45
N LEU A 9 -9.94 6.18 -26.88
CA LEU A 9 -8.57 6.65 -26.64
C LEU A 9 -8.47 7.54 -25.40
N ALA A 10 -9.50 8.32 -25.09
CA ALA A 10 -9.49 9.22 -23.95
C ALA A 10 -9.42 8.50 -22.61
N LEU A 11 -10.17 7.41 -22.43
CA LEU A 11 -10.18 6.67 -21.16
C LEU A 11 -8.86 5.97 -20.80
N PRO A 12 -8.19 5.22 -21.71
CA PRO A 12 -6.90 4.62 -21.37
C PRO A 12 -5.80 5.67 -21.14
N LEU A 13 -5.77 6.75 -21.94
CA LEU A 13 -4.81 7.85 -21.72
C LEU A 13 -5.05 8.58 -20.39
N TRP A 14 -6.32 8.76 -20.01
CA TRP A 14 -6.69 9.33 -18.72
C TRP A 14 -6.20 8.46 -17.56
N ARG A 15 -6.45 7.14 -17.63
CA ARG A 15 -6.03 6.19 -16.59
C ARG A 15 -4.52 6.10 -16.46
N ASP A 16 -3.80 6.02 -17.58
CA ASP A 16 -2.33 6.03 -17.59
C ASP A 16 -1.76 7.34 -17.01
N GLY A 17 -2.36 8.48 -17.35
CA GLY A 17 -2.04 9.78 -16.76
C GLY A 17 -2.27 9.82 -15.24
N LEU A 18 -3.38 9.27 -14.76
CA LEU A 18 -3.65 9.15 -13.32
C LEU A 18 -2.63 8.23 -12.62
N MET A 19 -2.34 7.06 -13.20
CA MET A 19 -1.39 6.11 -12.63
C MET A 19 0.00 6.74 -12.50
N THR A 20 0.51 7.34 -13.58
CA THR A 20 1.84 7.96 -13.59
C THR A 20 1.95 9.11 -12.60
N TRP A 21 0.95 10.00 -12.55
CA TRP A 21 0.94 11.14 -11.62
C TRP A 21 0.84 10.71 -10.15
N HIS A 22 0.06 9.67 -9.84
CA HIS A 22 -0.20 9.25 -8.47
C HIS A 22 0.69 8.13 -7.96
N GLN A 23 1.52 7.51 -8.81
CA GLN A 23 2.37 6.36 -8.47
C GLN A 23 3.22 6.60 -7.23
N GLN A 24 3.96 7.71 -7.18
CA GLN A 24 4.90 7.99 -6.08
C GLN A 24 4.16 8.10 -4.74
N ARG A 25 3.09 8.89 -4.69
CA ARG A 25 2.31 9.10 -3.46
C ARG A 25 1.55 7.84 -3.04
N TYR A 26 0.96 7.13 -3.99
CA TYR A 26 0.27 5.88 -3.71
C TYR A 26 1.25 4.83 -3.17
N GLY A 27 2.42 4.71 -3.77
CA GLY A 27 3.46 3.78 -3.34
C GLY A 27 3.96 4.07 -1.92
N LEU A 28 4.23 5.33 -1.60
CA LEU A 28 4.64 5.73 -0.25
C LEU A 28 3.58 5.35 0.81
N LEU A 29 2.29 5.54 0.51
CA LEU A 29 1.21 5.16 1.42
C LEU A 29 1.09 3.63 1.60
N VAL A 30 1.30 2.87 0.52
CA VAL A 30 1.36 1.40 0.56
C VAL A 30 2.50 0.96 1.48
N GLU A 31 3.70 1.51 1.29
CA GLU A 31 4.88 1.18 2.08
C GLU A 31 4.71 1.52 3.56
N GLN A 32 4.23 2.72 3.86
CA GLN A 32 3.99 3.14 5.24
C GLN A 32 2.96 2.25 5.94
N CYS A 33 1.89 1.87 5.25
CA CYS A 33 0.91 0.95 5.80
C CYS A 33 1.50 -0.46 6.03
N ASP A 34 2.25 -1.01 5.08
CA ASP A 34 2.91 -2.31 5.24
C ASP A 34 3.88 -2.32 6.43
N SER A 35 4.72 -1.28 6.55
CA SER A 35 5.63 -1.13 7.70
C SER A 35 4.86 -1.03 9.02
N ALA A 36 3.84 -0.17 9.10
CA ALA A 36 3.05 0.00 10.32
C ALA A 36 2.36 -1.31 10.75
N MET A 37 1.86 -2.10 9.78
CA MET A 37 1.28 -3.42 10.07
C MET A 37 2.30 -4.40 10.62
N ARG A 38 3.52 -4.43 10.07
CA ARG A 38 4.63 -5.28 10.55
C ARG A 38 5.08 -4.89 11.95
N ASP A 39 5.26 -3.61 12.20
CA ASP A 39 5.66 -3.07 13.50
C ASP A 39 4.61 -3.40 14.58
N HIS A 40 3.33 -3.20 14.26
CA HIS A 40 2.22 -3.57 15.14
C HIS A 40 2.19 -5.08 15.41
N LEU A 41 2.37 -5.92 14.39
CA LEU A 41 2.42 -7.38 14.55
C LEU A 41 3.55 -7.79 15.48
N GLN A 42 4.76 -7.25 15.28
CA GLN A 42 5.92 -7.53 16.12
C GLN A 42 5.66 -7.11 17.57
N ALA A 43 5.14 -5.90 17.79
CA ALA A 43 4.83 -5.40 19.13
C ALA A 43 3.76 -6.26 19.82
N LYS A 44 2.75 -6.72 19.07
CA LYS A 44 1.71 -7.62 19.58
C LYS A 44 2.27 -8.97 20.02
N LEU A 45 3.17 -9.57 19.23
CA LEU A 45 3.84 -10.82 19.59
C LEU A 45 4.72 -10.65 20.83
N GLN A 46 5.47 -9.54 20.93
CA GLN A 46 6.28 -9.24 22.10
C GLN A 46 5.42 -9.07 23.36
N ALA A 47 4.31 -8.32 23.27
CA ALA A 47 3.40 -8.14 24.39
C ALA A 47 2.70 -9.45 24.82
N ALA A 48 2.40 -10.34 23.87
CA ALA A 48 1.83 -11.66 24.16
C ALA A 48 2.84 -12.60 24.86
N ASN A 49 4.11 -12.56 24.45
CA ASN A 49 5.16 -13.43 24.99
C ASN A 49 5.73 -12.95 26.33
N ALA A 50 5.90 -11.64 26.51
CA ALA A 50 6.50 -11.04 27.71
C ALA A 50 5.74 -9.77 28.14
N PRO A 51 4.55 -9.91 28.75
CA PRO A 51 3.72 -8.77 29.14
C PRO A 51 4.43 -7.86 30.15
N SER A 52 4.59 -6.59 29.80
CA SER A 52 5.17 -5.55 30.64
C SER A 52 4.61 -4.17 30.27
N ARG A 53 4.89 -3.15 31.10
CA ARG A 53 4.54 -1.77 30.76
C ARG A 53 5.22 -1.31 29.46
N GLU A 54 6.46 -1.74 29.24
CA GLU A 54 7.23 -1.41 28.04
C GLU A 54 6.61 -2.02 26.78
N THR A 55 6.32 -3.32 26.78
CA THR A 55 5.67 -3.99 25.64
C THR A 55 4.25 -3.48 25.41
N GLY A 56 3.55 -3.06 26.47
CA GLY A 56 2.24 -2.41 26.35
C GLY A 56 2.31 -1.04 25.66
N MET A 57 3.34 -0.23 25.97
CA MET A 57 3.57 1.05 25.29
C MET A 57 3.97 0.85 23.82
N ALA A 58 4.80 -0.15 23.53
CA ALA A 58 5.18 -0.50 22.16
C ALA A 58 3.96 -0.95 21.33
N LEU A 59 3.09 -1.78 21.90
CA LEU A 59 1.85 -2.20 21.24
C LEU A 59 0.94 -0.99 20.95
N TYR A 60 0.72 -0.12 21.94
CA TYR A 60 -0.08 1.09 21.75
C TYR A 60 0.50 2.01 20.67
N ALA A 61 1.82 2.18 20.62
CA ALA A 61 2.48 2.95 19.57
C ALA A 61 2.25 2.33 18.18
N GLY A 62 2.32 1.01 18.07
CA GLY A 62 1.98 0.28 16.84
C GLY A 62 0.52 0.49 16.42
N GLU A 63 -0.43 0.44 17.36
CA GLU A 63 -1.86 0.70 17.10
C GLU A 63 -2.10 2.14 16.60
N VAL A 64 -1.42 3.13 17.17
CA VAL A 64 -1.46 4.52 16.67
C VAL A 64 -0.84 4.62 15.27
N GLY A 65 0.26 3.88 15.03
CA GLY A 65 0.90 3.81 13.72
C GLY A 65 -0.03 3.31 12.60
N LEU A 66 -0.96 2.40 12.92
CA LEU A 66 -1.95 1.88 11.96
C LEU A 66 -2.88 2.95 11.37
N ILE A 67 -2.94 4.17 11.93
CA ILE A 67 -3.70 5.28 11.34
C ILE A 67 -3.27 5.53 9.89
N VAL A 68 -2.00 5.32 9.54
CA VAL A 68 -1.51 5.51 8.16
C VAL A 68 -2.16 4.57 7.14
N CYS A 69 -2.59 3.38 7.59
CA CYS A 69 -3.34 2.47 6.73
C CYS A 69 -4.72 3.02 6.34
N GLN A 70 -5.30 3.88 7.18
CA GLN A 70 -6.54 4.57 6.85
C GLN A 70 -6.32 5.62 5.75
N ASP A 71 -5.18 6.33 5.78
CA ASP A 71 -4.82 7.30 4.74
C ASP A 71 -4.59 6.61 3.39
N TYR A 72 -3.91 5.47 3.40
CA TYR A 72 -3.77 4.59 2.24
C TYR A 72 -5.14 4.17 1.67
N ASP A 73 -6.04 3.63 2.50
CA ASP A 73 -7.37 3.16 2.07
C ASP A 73 -8.23 4.29 1.49
N LEU A 74 -8.25 5.45 2.14
CA LEU A 74 -8.98 6.63 1.63
C LEU A 74 -8.43 7.10 0.28
N TYR A 75 -7.11 7.09 0.13
CA TYR A 75 -6.46 7.50 -1.11
C TYR A 75 -6.71 6.49 -2.24
N GLN A 76 -6.67 5.19 -1.94
CA GLN A 76 -7.04 4.13 -2.89
C GLN A 76 -8.48 4.30 -3.38
N LYS A 77 -9.44 4.51 -2.46
CA LYS A 77 -10.84 4.75 -2.80
C LYS A 77 -11.04 5.99 -3.67
N ARG A 78 -10.25 7.05 -3.43
CA ARG A 78 -10.26 8.25 -4.27
C ARG A 78 -9.79 7.96 -5.70
N LEU A 79 -8.74 7.18 -5.86
CA LEU A 79 -8.25 6.79 -7.18
C LEU A 79 -9.25 5.88 -7.94
N LEU A 80 -9.94 4.99 -7.24
CA LEU A 80 -11.08 4.23 -7.80
C LEU A 80 -12.17 5.18 -8.31
N GLN A 81 -12.56 6.16 -7.50
CA GLN A 81 -13.57 7.17 -7.88
C GLN A 81 -13.15 8.02 -9.09
N TRP A 82 -11.84 8.21 -9.31
CA TRP A 82 -11.31 8.91 -10.48
C TRP A 82 -11.18 8.05 -11.74
N GLY A 83 -11.55 6.77 -11.64
CA GLY A 83 -11.72 5.89 -12.78
C GLY A 83 -10.63 4.84 -12.95
N LEU A 84 -9.68 4.73 -12.00
CA LEU A 84 -8.79 3.57 -11.95
C LEU A 84 -9.57 2.31 -11.55
N SER A 85 -9.15 1.19 -12.08
CA SER A 85 -9.62 -0.15 -11.71
C SER A 85 -8.79 -0.74 -10.58
N GLU A 86 -9.32 -1.78 -9.94
CA GLU A 86 -8.60 -2.54 -8.92
C GLU A 86 -7.29 -3.14 -9.46
N ASN A 87 -7.29 -3.60 -10.72
CA ASN A 87 -6.08 -4.16 -11.36
C ASN A 87 -5.00 -3.10 -11.54
N GLU A 88 -5.36 -1.88 -11.93
CA GLU A 88 -4.40 -0.77 -12.08
C GLU A 88 -3.84 -0.37 -10.72
N LEU A 89 -4.67 -0.31 -9.68
CA LEU A 89 -4.22 -0.04 -8.31
C LEU A 89 -3.37 -1.18 -7.72
N ALA A 90 -3.65 -2.42 -8.10
CA ALA A 90 -2.82 -3.58 -7.75
C ALA A 90 -1.46 -3.49 -8.45
N GLN A 91 -1.43 -3.13 -9.73
CA GLN A 91 -0.18 -2.90 -10.46
C GLN A 91 0.65 -1.77 -9.85
N MET A 92 0.01 -0.65 -9.49
CA MET A 92 0.70 0.45 -8.80
C MET A 92 1.30 0.02 -7.46
N ARG A 93 0.59 -0.85 -6.72
CA ARG A 93 1.05 -1.42 -5.45
C ARG A 93 2.24 -2.36 -5.65
N LEU A 94 2.17 -3.25 -6.64
CA LEU A 94 3.27 -4.15 -7.00
C LEU A 94 4.53 -3.34 -7.33
N LYS A 95 4.39 -2.30 -8.17
CA LYS A 95 5.52 -1.42 -8.50
C LYS A 95 6.14 -0.74 -7.27
N ALA A 96 5.33 -0.36 -6.28
CA ALA A 96 5.84 0.25 -5.05
C ALA A 96 6.60 -0.77 -4.19
N ILE A 97 6.05 -1.97 -4.05
CA ILE A 97 6.68 -3.07 -3.33
C ILE A 97 7.99 -3.51 -4.00
N GLU A 98 7.98 -3.67 -5.32
CA GLU A 98 9.14 -4.09 -6.12
C GLU A 98 10.23 -3.01 -6.17
N ALA A 99 9.87 -1.72 -6.18
CA ALA A 99 10.85 -0.63 -6.14
C ALA A 99 11.70 -0.61 -4.86
N ARG A 100 11.26 -1.32 -3.81
CA ARG A 100 11.99 -1.49 -2.55
C ARG A 100 12.92 -2.70 -2.56
N ALA A 101 12.66 -3.70 -3.42
CA ALA A 101 13.43 -4.92 -3.41
C ALA A 101 14.71 -4.75 -4.22
N ASP A 102 15.84 -4.63 -3.53
CA ASP A 102 17.16 -4.51 -4.17
C ASP A 102 17.69 -5.86 -4.69
N ASP A 103 17.15 -6.98 -4.18
CA ASP A 103 17.51 -8.34 -4.58
C ASP A 103 16.33 -9.33 -4.54
N LEU A 104 16.58 -10.54 -5.07
CA LEU A 104 15.59 -11.61 -5.16
C LEU A 104 15.12 -12.07 -3.76
N ASP A 105 15.98 -12.03 -2.76
CA ASP A 105 15.65 -12.46 -1.40
C ASP A 105 14.67 -11.49 -0.73
N GLU A 106 14.78 -10.19 -1.01
CA GLU A 106 13.83 -9.18 -0.53
C GLU A 106 12.46 -9.26 -1.23
N VAL A 107 12.45 -9.58 -2.53
CA VAL A 107 11.20 -9.90 -3.26
C VAL A 107 10.52 -11.11 -2.63
N VAL A 108 11.26 -12.19 -2.39
CA VAL A 108 10.75 -13.44 -1.79
C VAL A 108 10.28 -13.18 -0.36
N ALA A 109 11.06 -12.49 0.46
CA ALA A 109 10.69 -12.16 1.84
C ALA A 109 9.41 -11.34 1.93
N THR A 110 9.13 -10.48 0.94
CA THR A 110 7.89 -9.72 0.88
C THR A 110 6.66 -10.59 0.52
N HIS A 111 6.88 -11.76 -0.10
CA HIS A 111 5.84 -12.72 -0.44
C HIS A 111 5.75 -13.92 0.51
N GLU A 112 6.75 -14.14 1.36
CA GLU A 112 6.73 -15.19 2.38
C GLU A 112 5.97 -14.74 3.63
N ILE A 113 4.89 -15.44 3.95
CA ILE A 113 4.25 -15.36 5.27
C ILE A 113 5.12 -16.16 6.25
N ARG A 114 5.96 -15.47 7.04
CA ARG A 114 6.71 -16.10 8.12
C ARG A 114 5.93 -16.00 9.42
N PHE A 115 5.61 -17.15 9.99
CA PHE A 115 4.91 -17.32 11.28
C PHE A 115 5.88 -17.39 12.44
#